data_AF-A0A4R2BEE6-F1
#
_entry.id   AF-A0A4R2BEE6-F1
#
_cell.length_a   1.000
_cell.length_b   1.000
_cell.length_c   1.000
_cell.angle_alpha   90.00
_cell.angle_beta   90.00
_cell.angle_gamma   90.00
#
_symmetry.space_group_name_H-M   'P 1'
#
loop_
_entity.id
_entity.type
_entity.pdbx_description
1 polymer ?
#
loop_
_entity_poly.entity_id
_entity_poly.type
_entity_poly.pdbx_seq_one_letter_code
_entity_poly.pdbx_strand_id
1 'polypeptide(L)'
;MKKILSYAAVSLLTLSLTAAPLGKTASAKELDALKLHFNSTVVDSHNDTMMKVVDPDTWLPSTDIRENTPFHIDIPKLQSGGLNVPFFAAYTSGYYGNNPRSISRTLALINALYWTEDRNSDVFNITTSYKEIEKTVKAGKIAAVPTVEGAYSLEEHNAIGLLHQYYDLGIRALGFTWNYSNSLGEGANRVYGDADRTASQGGLTELGEKVAREMNKLGMIIDVSHLSENTFWDVIKVSKAPIMATHSGAYSLRNHQRNLTDDQLKALARNGGVVGIVFYPDFLTYGYPDKLNYIKDYVDHIDHVVKTIGIDHVALGSDFDGGPLPADIQDSSELYKVTQELVRRGYSSQDIEKLLGKNTLRLLKEVQKAASHPAEAKGTSLTITPSLKMGETVPGNTPLLTAKIDSGKGAPLDEGSLKVFVDGIEHKPVFDAKTSSVSFQVKEQLKEKFHVVTFEGATKAGKVEKETRIFYINQ
;
A
#
# COMPACT_ATOMS: atom_id res chain seq x y z
N MET A 1 98.38 -37.27 11.62
CA MET A 1 98.48 -35.80 11.67
C MET A 1 97.07 -35.21 11.68
N LYS A 2 96.82 -34.29 12.61
CA LYS A 2 95.56 -33.56 12.82
C LYS A 2 95.10 -32.85 11.55
N LYS A 3 93.78 -32.80 11.31
CA LYS A 3 93.05 -31.54 11.08
C LYS A 3 91.54 -31.75 11.27
N ILE A 4 91.02 -30.91 12.16
CA ILE A 4 89.61 -30.73 12.53
C ILE A 4 89.00 -29.78 11.51
N LEU A 5 87.78 -30.06 11.03
CA LEU A 5 86.85 -29.03 10.55
C LEU A 5 85.42 -29.47 10.86
N SER A 6 84.79 -28.73 11.77
CA SER A 6 83.37 -28.77 12.10
C SER A 6 82.58 -28.01 11.02
N TYR A 7 81.35 -28.43 10.69
CA TYR A 7 80.18 -27.53 10.54
C TYR A 7 78.87 -28.33 10.38
N ALA A 8 77.95 -28.02 11.31
CA ALA A 8 76.49 -27.90 11.22
C ALA A 8 75.58 -29.01 10.65
N ALA A 9 74.56 -29.30 11.46
CA ALA A 9 73.46 -30.24 11.28
C ALA A 9 72.40 -29.82 10.27
N VAL A 10 71.75 -30.82 9.65
CA VAL A 10 70.33 -30.77 9.25
C VAL A 10 69.69 -32.11 9.62
N SER A 11 68.89 -32.10 10.67
CA SER A 11 68.06 -33.22 11.09
C SER A 11 66.71 -33.14 10.36
N LEU A 12 66.39 -34.12 9.51
CA LEU A 12 65.05 -34.26 8.95
C LEU A 12 64.07 -34.66 10.06
N LEU A 13 63.18 -33.75 10.44
CA LEU A 13 62.03 -34.04 11.28
C LEU A 13 60.88 -34.47 10.37
N THR A 14 60.55 -35.76 10.35
CA THR A 14 59.36 -36.29 9.68
C THR A 14 58.13 -35.92 10.50
N LEU A 15 57.37 -34.93 10.04
CA LEU A 15 56.08 -34.56 10.62
C LEU A 15 55.03 -35.61 10.17
N SER A 16 54.67 -36.52 11.07
CA SER A 16 53.49 -37.37 10.88
C SER A 16 52.23 -36.55 11.16
N LEU A 17 51.55 -36.11 10.10
CA LEU A 17 50.19 -35.58 10.22
C LEU A 17 49.25 -36.73 10.60
N THR A 18 49.01 -36.92 11.89
CA THR A 18 47.79 -37.60 12.34
C THR A 18 46.62 -36.66 12.03
N ALA A 19 45.84 -36.99 11.01
CA ALA A 19 44.55 -36.35 10.76
C ALA A 19 43.66 -36.55 11.99
N ALA A 20 43.51 -35.50 12.80
CA ALA A 20 42.44 -35.44 13.76
C ALA A 20 41.11 -35.53 12.99
N PRO A 21 40.13 -36.32 13.44
CA PRO A 21 38.81 -36.28 12.83
C PRO A 21 38.35 -34.83 12.96
N LEU A 22 38.05 -34.18 11.84
CA LEU A 22 37.33 -32.91 11.87
C LEU A 22 36.07 -33.18 12.68
N GLY A 23 36.07 -32.69 13.92
CA GLY A 23 34.89 -32.65 14.74
C GLY A 23 33.82 -31.98 13.90
N LYS A 24 32.68 -32.67 13.76
CA LYS A 24 31.44 -32.09 13.26
C LYS A 24 31.28 -30.74 13.96
N THR A 25 31.57 -29.66 13.24
CA THR A 25 31.05 -28.34 13.57
C THR A 25 29.56 -28.55 13.74
N ALA A 26 29.03 -28.19 14.91
CA ALA A 26 27.63 -28.35 15.25
C ALA A 26 26.77 -28.05 14.02
N SER A 27 25.93 -29.00 13.60
CA SER A 27 24.98 -28.74 12.52
C SER A 27 24.14 -27.56 12.97
N ALA A 28 24.33 -26.40 12.35
CA ALA A 28 23.30 -25.39 12.34
C ALA A 28 22.03 -26.13 11.93
N LYS A 29 21.00 -26.11 12.79
CA LYS A 29 19.66 -26.58 12.36
C LYS A 29 19.40 -25.90 11.02
N GLU A 30 19.28 -26.70 9.97
CA GLU A 30 18.87 -26.19 8.67
C GLU A 30 17.61 -25.36 8.91
N LEU A 31 17.65 -24.08 8.52
CA LEU A 31 16.57 -23.17 8.79
C LEU A 31 15.34 -23.64 8.01
N ASP A 32 14.32 -24.09 8.73
CA ASP A 32 13.08 -24.53 8.10
C ASP A 32 12.34 -23.30 7.56
N ALA A 33 12.48 -23.07 6.25
CA ALA A 33 11.91 -21.93 5.55
C ALA A 33 10.38 -21.86 5.68
N LEU A 34 9.69 -23.02 5.66
CA LEU A 34 8.24 -23.04 5.79
C LEU A 34 7.84 -22.65 7.21
N LYS A 35 8.47 -23.26 8.21
CA LYS A 35 8.21 -22.90 9.61
C LYS A 35 8.52 -21.43 9.88
N LEU A 36 9.59 -20.88 9.31
CA LEU A 36 9.91 -19.46 9.46
C LEU A 36 8.85 -18.57 8.81
N HIS A 37 8.44 -18.90 7.58
CA HIS A 37 7.42 -18.16 6.83
C HIS A 37 6.10 -18.10 7.60
N PHE A 38 5.53 -19.25 7.95
CA PHE A 38 4.22 -19.34 8.59
C PHE A 38 4.19 -18.88 10.06
N ASN A 39 5.35 -18.72 10.72
CA ASN A 39 5.43 -18.09 12.04
C ASN A 39 5.72 -16.58 11.96
N SER A 40 6.00 -16.05 10.77
CA SER A 40 6.20 -14.63 10.53
C SER A 40 4.87 -13.94 10.25
N THR A 41 4.83 -12.62 10.44
CA THR A 41 3.76 -11.81 9.86
C THR A 41 4.16 -11.40 8.45
N VAL A 42 3.51 -11.96 7.45
CA VAL A 42 3.77 -11.67 6.03
C VAL A 42 2.88 -10.52 5.57
N VAL A 43 3.50 -9.51 4.98
CA VAL A 43 2.89 -8.27 4.51
C VAL A 43 3.26 -8.10 3.05
N ASP A 44 2.25 -7.91 2.21
CA ASP A 44 2.42 -7.58 0.80
C ASP A 44 1.95 -6.15 0.59
N SER A 45 2.84 -5.26 0.11
CA SER A 45 2.54 -3.83 0.02
C SER A 45 1.75 -3.40 -1.21
N HIS A 46 1.46 -4.31 -2.14
CA HIS A 46 0.68 -3.97 -3.33
C HIS A 46 0.02 -5.18 -4.01
N ASN A 47 -1.31 -5.11 -4.19
CA ASN A 47 -2.05 -5.96 -5.12
C ASN A 47 -3.28 -5.23 -5.71
N ASP A 48 -3.74 -5.71 -6.86
CA ASP A 48 -4.82 -5.15 -7.67
C ASP A 48 -6.11 -5.98 -7.65
N THR A 49 -6.27 -6.90 -6.71
CA THR A 49 -7.34 -7.90 -6.73
C THR A 49 -8.74 -7.27 -6.76
N MET A 50 -8.93 -6.09 -6.17
CA MET A 50 -10.22 -5.40 -6.21
C MET A 50 -10.65 -5.03 -7.64
N MET A 51 -9.72 -4.87 -8.59
CA MET A 51 -10.06 -4.71 -10.01
C MET A 51 -10.83 -5.90 -10.58
N LYS A 52 -10.62 -7.10 -10.03
CA LYS A 52 -11.26 -8.36 -10.45
C LYS A 52 -12.59 -8.63 -9.73
N VAL A 53 -12.79 -7.99 -8.58
CA VAL A 53 -14.01 -8.14 -7.75
C VAL A 53 -15.20 -7.39 -8.33
N VAL A 54 -14.95 -6.31 -9.08
CA VAL A 54 -16.00 -5.47 -9.66
C VAL A 54 -16.42 -5.93 -11.06
N ASP A 55 -17.71 -5.84 -11.34
CA ASP A 55 -18.25 -6.02 -12.69
C ASP A 55 -17.71 -4.94 -13.65
N PRO A 56 -17.26 -5.30 -14.87
CA PRO A 56 -16.58 -4.36 -15.76
C PRO A 56 -17.48 -3.22 -16.25
N ASP A 57 -18.80 -3.43 -16.32
CA ASP A 57 -19.74 -2.45 -16.84
C ASP A 57 -20.30 -1.56 -15.73
N THR A 58 -20.83 -2.18 -14.68
CA THR A 58 -21.47 -1.49 -13.55
C THR A 58 -20.49 -0.97 -12.52
N TRP A 59 -19.31 -1.59 -12.40
CA TRP A 59 -18.34 -1.41 -11.32
C TRP A 59 -18.86 -1.75 -9.92
N LEU A 60 -20.05 -2.35 -9.82
CA LEU A 60 -20.53 -2.91 -8.57
C LEU A 60 -19.75 -4.20 -8.27
N PRO A 61 -19.51 -4.52 -6.98
CA PRO A 61 -18.90 -5.80 -6.60
C PRO A 61 -19.76 -6.96 -7.10
N SER A 62 -19.13 -7.92 -7.78
CA SER A 62 -19.81 -9.04 -8.44
C SER A 62 -19.19 -10.40 -8.11
N THR A 63 -17.93 -10.42 -7.65
CA THR A 63 -17.20 -11.65 -7.35
C THR A 63 -16.68 -11.65 -5.91
N ASP A 64 -17.16 -12.59 -5.09
CA ASP A 64 -16.63 -12.79 -3.73
C ASP A 64 -15.33 -13.60 -3.79
N ILE A 65 -14.33 -13.18 -3.02
CA ILE A 65 -13.04 -13.86 -2.88
C ILE A 65 -12.99 -14.81 -1.66
N ARG A 66 -14.15 -15.13 -1.07
CA ARG A 66 -14.26 -16.12 0.01
C ARG A 66 -13.77 -17.51 -0.39
N GLU A 67 -14.09 -17.92 -1.60
CA GLU A 67 -13.74 -19.24 -2.13
C GLU A 67 -12.63 -19.12 -3.18
N ASN A 68 -12.09 -20.25 -3.62
CA ASN A 68 -11.08 -20.27 -4.67
C ASN A 68 -11.57 -19.58 -5.94
N THR A 69 -10.77 -18.63 -6.43
CA THR A 69 -10.99 -17.91 -7.69
C THR A 69 -9.85 -18.19 -8.67
N PRO A 70 -9.96 -17.79 -9.95
CA PRO A 70 -8.83 -17.78 -10.87
C PRO A 70 -7.82 -16.63 -10.62
N PHE A 71 -8.06 -15.75 -9.65
CA PHE A 71 -7.21 -14.59 -9.37
C PHE A 71 -5.94 -14.99 -8.64
N HIS A 72 -4.95 -14.10 -8.57
CA HIS A 72 -3.76 -14.32 -7.77
C HIS A 72 -4.05 -14.26 -6.26
N ILE A 73 -5.18 -13.66 -5.85
CA ILE A 73 -5.60 -13.58 -4.46
C ILE A 73 -7.06 -14.02 -4.30
N ASP A 74 -7.26 -14.91 -3.34
CA ASP A 74 -8.52 -15.16 -2.66
C ASP A 74 -8.22 -15.57 -1.20
N ILE A 75 -9.24 -15.60 -0.34
CA ILE A 75 -9.05 -15.88 1.09
C ILE A 75 -8.34 -17.23 1.34
N PRO A 76 -8.68 -18.34 0.65
CA PRO A 76 -7.95 -19.60 0.77
C PRO A 76 -6.47 -19.50 0.41
N LYS A 77 -6.13 -18.77 -0.67
CA LYS A 77 -4.72 -18.55 -1.06
C LYS A 77 -3.98 -17.65 -0.08
N LEU A 78 -4.61 -16.60 0.45
CA LEU A 78 -4.03 -15.76 1.51
C LEU A 78 -3.68 -16.58 2.75
N GLN A 79 -4.60 -17.46 3.17
CA GLN A 79 -4.40 -18.33 4.34
C GLN A 79 -3.30 -19.38 4.10
N SER A 80 -3.39 -20.11 2.98
CA SER A 80 -2.43 -21.18 2.66
C SER A 80 -1.05 -20.65 2.29
N GLY A 81 -0.97 -19.43 1.78
CA GLY A 81 0.28 -18.71 1.49
C GLY A 81 0.83 -17.90 2.64
N GLY A 82 0.16 -17.88 3.80
CA GLY A 82 0.61 -17.16 4.98
C GLY A 82 0.58 -15.64 4.87
N LEU A 83 -0.05 -15.08 3.83
CA LEU A 83 -0.16 -13.62 3.63
C LEU A 83 -1.17 -13.03 4.62
N ASN A 84 -0.67 -12.37 5.67
CA ASN A 84 -1.50 -11.87 6.75
C ASN A 84 -2.00 -10.44 6.51
N VAL A 85 -1.20 -9.60 5.84
CA VAL A 85 -1.46 -8.17 5.69
C VAL A 85 -1.29 -7.72 4.22
N PRO A 86 -2.27 -8.02 3.35
CA PRO A 86 -2.30 -7.50 1.98
C PRO A 86 -2.73 -6.03 1.92
N PHE A 87 -1.99 -5.22 1.15
CA PHE A 87 -2.35 -3.85 0.82
C PHE A 87 -3.12 -3.84 -0.51
N PHE A 88 -4.42 -3.56 -0.45
CA PHE A 88 -5.33 -3.62 -1.61
C PHE A 88 -5.43 -2.25 -2.29
N ALA A 89 -4.94 -2.16 -3.52
CA ALA A 89 -4.96 -0.93 -4.29
C ALA A 89 -6.34 -0.66 -4.92
N ALA A 90 -6.83 0.55 -4.69
CA ALA A 90 -7.85 1.17 -5.52
C ALA A 90 -7.17 1.87 -6.72
N TYR A 91 -6.89 1.08 -7.77
CA TYR A 91 -6.34 1.58 -9.02
C TYR A 91 -7.34 2.41 -9.83
N THR A 92 -6.89 3.56 -10.34
CA THR A 92 -7.53 4.24 -11.47
C THR A 92 -6.52 4.71 -12.49
N SER A 93 -6.92 4.68 -13.77
CA SER A 93 -6.21 5.37 -14.83
C SER A 93 -6.59 6.85 -14.87
N GLY A 94 -5.85 7.63 -15.67
CA GLY A 94 -6.22 9.01 -15.98
C GLY A 94 -7.38 9.06 -16.98
N TYR A 95 -8.61 9.30 -16.51
CA TYR A 95 -9.74 9.69 -17.35
C TYR A 95 -9.70 11.20 -17.62
N TYR A 96 -8.67 11.68 -18.33
CA TYR A 96 -8.46 13.11 -18.56
C TYR A 96 -9.68 13.79 -19.17
N GLY A 97 -10.08 14.92 -18.60
CA GLY A 97 -11.30 15.64 -18.99
C GLY A 97 -12.59 15.05 -18.41
N ASN A 98 -12.52 13.94 -17.66
CA ASN A 98 -13.64 13.35 -16.93
C ASN A 98 -13.23 12.96 -15.50
N ASN A 99 -12.91 13.97 -14.68
CA ASN A 99 -12.56 13.78 -13.27
C ASN A 99 -13.58 12.94 -12.46
N PRO A 100 -14.91 13.14 -12.62
CA PRO A 100 -15.90 12.31 -11.93
C PRO A 100 -15.73 10.81 -12.18
N ARG A 101 -15.21 10.42 -13.35
CA ARG A 101 -14.96 9.02 -13.67
C ARG A 101 -13.77 8.44 -12.91
N SER A 102 -12.72 9.25 -12.71
CA SER A 102 -11.58 8.88 -11.87
C SER A 102 -12.00 8.71 -10.41
N ILE A 103 -12.86 9.61 -9.90
CA ILE A 103 -13.47 9.47 -8.56
C ILE A 103 -14.28 8.18 -8.49
N SER A 104 -15.23 8.01 -9.41
CA SER A 104 -16.14 6.87 -9.43
C SER A 104 -15.39 5.53 -9.55
N ARG A 105 -14.31 5.47 -10.34
CA ARG A 105 -13.50 4.25 -10.46
C ARG A 105 -12.78 3.92 -9.16
N THR A 106 -12.14 4.90 -8.54
CA THR A 106 -11.43 4.73 -7.25
C THR A 106 -12.40 4.26 -6.17
N LEU A 107 -13.54 4.94 -6.04
CA LEU A 107 -14.57 4.61 -5.05
C LEU A 107 -15.21 3.24 -5.28
N ALA A 108 -15.37 2.80 -6.53
CA ALA A 108 -15.87 1.46 -6.82
C ALA A 108 -14.97 0.36 -6.21
N LEU A 109 -13.65 0.52 -6.30
CA LEU A 109 -12.69 -0.45 -5.77
C LEU A 109 -12.58 -0.39 -4.25
N ILE A 110 -12.66 0.81 -3.66
CA ILE A 110 -12.78 0.95 -2.20
C ILE A 110 -14.06 0.28 -1.70
N ASN A 111 -15.19 0.52 -2.39
CA ASN A 111 -16.46 -0.10 -2.06
C ASN A 111 -16.43 -1.63 -2.18
N ALA A 112 -15.73 -2.17 -3.19
CA ALA A 112 -15.52 -3.60 -3.35
C ALA A 112 -14.79 -4.23 -2.16
N LEU A 113 -13.81 -3.52 -1.58
CA LEU A 113 -13.11 -3.98 -0.39
C LEU A 113 -14.04 -4.02 0.84
N TYR A 114 -14.85 -2.97 1.05
CA TYR A 114 -15.85 -2.96 2.13
C TYR A 114 -16.93 -4.04 1.94
N TRP A 115 -17.37 -4.27 0.71
CA TRP A 115 -18.30 -5.35 0.37
C TRP A 115 -17.70 -6.74 0.65
N THR A 116 -16.40 -6.90 0.41
CA THR A 116 -15.65 -8.12 0.73
C THR A 116 -15.57 -8.33 2.23
N GLU A 117 -15.26 -7.30 3.03
CA GLU A 117 -15.25 -7.39 4.49
C GLU A 117 -16.63 -7.74 5.05
N ASP A 118 -17.70 -7.09 4.60
CA ASP A 118 -19.07 -7.33 5.07
C ASP A 118 -19.47 -8.82 4.98
N ARG A 119 -19.07 -9.48 3.90
CA ARG A 119 -19.32 -10.92 3.65
C ARG A 119 -18.39 -11.87 4.37
N ASN A 120 -17.21 -11.40 4.74
CA ASN A 120 -16.10 -12.24 5.21
C ASN A 120 -15.54 -11.79 6.55
N SER A 121 -16.32 -11.06 7.34
CA SER A 121 -15.90 -10.43 8.60
C SER A 121 -15.42 -11.42 9.66
N ASP A 122 -15.69 -12.72 9.51
CA ASP A 122 -15.17 -13.79 10.34
C ASP A 122 -13.68 -14.09 10.10
N VAL A 123 -13.14 -13.81 8.90
CA VAL A 123 -11.75 -14.11 8.51
C VAL A 123 -11.00 -12.93 7.89
N PHE A 124 -11.67 -11.85 7.52
CA PHE A 124 -11.12 -10.71 6.81
C PHE A 124 -11.56 -9.41 7.47
N ASN A 125 -10.63 -8.51 7.73
CA ASN A 125 -10.93 -7.20 8.29
C ASN A 125 -10.13 -6.10 7.62
N ILE A 126 -10.79 -5.01 7.29
CA ILE A 126 -10.15 -3.76 6.91
C ILE A 126 -9.51 -3.19 8.16
N THR A 127 -8.25 -2.82 8.06
CA THR A 127 -7.45 -2.31 9.17
C THR A 127 -6.76 -1.03 8.78
N THR A 128 -6.75 -0.08 9.71
CA THR A 128 -6.32 1.28 9.41
C THR A 128 -5.18 1.76 10.29
N SER A 129 -4.72 0.92 11.22
CA SER A 129 -3.59 1.23 12.08
C SER A 129 -2.74 0.01 12.38
N TYR A 130 -1.46 0.25 12.71
CA TYR A 130 -0.56 -0.81 13.17
C TYR A 130 -1.18 -1.66 14.30
N LYS A 131 -1.91 -1.03 15.23
CA LYS A 131 -2.56 -1.74 16.35
C LYS A 131 -3.71 -2.63 15.89
N GLU A 132 -4.51 -2.17 14.92
CA GLU A 132 -5.60 -2.96 14.35
C GLU A 132 -5.08 -4.12 13.53
N ILE A 133 -4.02 -3.91 12.76
CA ILE A 133 -3.32 -4.99 12.04
C ILE A 133 -2.84 -6.04 13.04
N GLU A 134 -2.09 -5.64 14.07
CA GLU A 134 -1.54 -6.57 15.07
C GLU A 134 -2.66 -7.37 15.77
N LYS A 135 -3.77 -6.72 16.13
CA LYS A 135 -4.94 -7.37 16.72
C LYS A 135 -5.59 -8.38 15.76
N THR A 136 -5.73 -8.01 14.49
CA THR A 136 -6.40 -8.82 13.47
C THR A 136 -5.58 -10.07 13.12
N VAL A 137 -4.28 -9.90 12.90
CA VAL A 137 -3.36 -11.01 12.65
C VAL A 137 -3.30 -11.98 13.84
N LYS A 138 -3.25 -11.46 15.08
CA LYS A 138 -3.32 -12.31 16.29
C LYS A 138 -4.62 -13.08 16.42
N ALA A 139 -5.71 -12.60 15.84
CA ALA A 139 -6.99 -13.29 15.79
C ALA A 139 -7.07 -14.33 14.66
N GLY A 140 -5.97 -14.54 13.90
CA GLY A 140 -5.93 -15.48 12.78
C GLY A 140 -6.67 -15.00 11.53
N LYS A 141 -6.92 -13.69 11.42
CA LYS A 141 -7.63 -13.08 10.30
C LYS A 141 -6.69 -12.33 9.36
N ILE A 142 -7.14 -12.12 8.13
CA ILE A 142 -6.50 -11.23 7.16
C ILE A 142 -6.72 -9.78 7.57
N ALA A 143 -5.65 -9.02 7.69
CA ALA A 143 -5.66 -7.59 7.96
C ALA A 143 -5.45 -6.81 6.65
N ALA A 144 -6.54 -6.52 5.96
CA ALA A 144 -6.51 -5.78 4.71
C ALA A 144 -6.20 -4.30 4.96
N VAL A 145 -5.27 -3.73 4.19
CA VAL A 145 -4.92 -2.31 4.26
C VAL A 145 -5.33 -1.63 2.95
N PRO A 146 -6.29 -0.70 2.95
CA PRO A 146 -6.70 0.00 1.74
C PRO A 146 -5.63 0.99 1.27
N THR A 147 -5.35 1.01 -0.04
CA THR A 147 -4.44 1.98 -0.68
C THR A 147 -5.06 2.56 -1.96
N VAL A 148 -4.47 3.63 -2.50
CA VAL A 148 -4.85 4.21 -3.80
C VAL A 148 -3.63 4.16 -4.73
N GLU A 149 -3.83 3.63 -5.94
CA GLU A 149 -2.82 3.66 -7.00
C GLU A 149 -3.29 4.59 -8.12
N GLY A 150 -2.59 5.72 -8.28
CA GLY A 150 -2.97 6.76 -9.23
C GLY A 150 -4.07 7.67 -8.71
N ALA A 151 -3.70 8.75 -8.05
CA ALA A 151 -4.63 9.75 -7.52
C ALA A 151 -5.16 10.73 -8.58
N TYR A 152 -5.57 10.23 -9.76
CA TYR A 152 -6.10 11.04 -10.87
C TYR A 152 -7.42 11.74 -10.54
N SER A 153 -8.08 11.36 -9.45
CA SER A 153 -9.29 12.02 -8.94
C SER A 153 -9.01 13.34 -8.22
N LEU A 154 -7.76 13.57 -7.77
CA LEU A 154 -7.39 14.76 -6.99
C LEU A 154 -7.04 15.92 -7.93
N GLU A 155 -7.90 16.92 -7.98
CA GLU A 155 -7.73 18.16 -8.75
C GLU A 155 -7.79 19.40 -7.86
N GLU A 156 -7.37 20.55 -8.38
CA GLU A 156 -7.22 21.80 -7.59
C GLU A 156 -8.48 22.14 -6.78
N HIS A 157 -9.66 21.85 -7.32
CA HIS A 157 -10.94 22.20 -6.71
C HIS A 157 -11.41 21.25 -5.60
N ASN A 158 -10.90 20.02 -5.52
CA ASN A 158 -11.38 18.98 -4.59
C ASN A 158 -10.30 18.23 -3.81
N ALA A 159 -9.01 18.36 -4.18
CA ALA A 159 -7.95 17.43 -3.77
C ALA A 159 -7.84 17.23 -2.25
N ILE A 160 -7.88 18.31 -1.47
CA ILE A 160 -7.74 18.21 -0.01
C ILE A 160 -8.97 17.57 0.63
N GLY A 161 -10.18 18.00 0.26
CA GLY A 161 -11.40 17.40 0.79
C GLY A 161 -11.49 15.92 0.44
N LEU A 162 -11.22 15.56 -0.82
CA LEU A 162 -11.31 14.18 -1.29
C LEU A 162 -10.22 13.29 -0.67
N LEU A 163 -9.01 13.82 -0.45
CA LEU A 163 -7.95 13.12 0.28
C LEU A 163 -8.38 12.77 1.72
N HIS A 164 -9.06 13.69 2.41
CA HIS A 164 -9.62 13.42 3.74
C HIS A 164 -10.71 12.35 3.67
N GLN A 165 -11.59 12.40 2.68
CA GLN A 165 -12.61 11.35 2.49
C GLN A 165 -11.99 9.98 2.22
N TYR A 166 -10.93 9.91 1.42
CA TYR A 166 -10.17 8.67 1.23
C TYR A 166 -9.53 8.17 2.53
N TYR A 167 -8.95 9.07 3.32
CA TYR A 167 -8.43 8.71 4.65
C TYR A 167 -9.52 8.16 5.58
N ASP A 168 -10.72 8.74 5.56
CA ASP A 168 -11.88 8.30 6.36
C ASP A 168 -12.38 6.92 5.91
N LEU A 169 -12.30 6.65 4.60
CA LEU A 169 -12.57 5.34 4.00
C LEU A 169 -11.42 4.33 4.23
N GLY A 170 -10.49 4.63 5.14
CA GLY A 170 -9.45 3.70 5.57
C GLY A 170 -8.19 3.68 4.70
N ILE A 171 -8.07 4.51 3.66
CA ILE A 171 -6.84 4.57 2.84
C ILE A 171 -5.64 4.97 3.70
N ARG A 172 -4.55 4.18 3.64
CA ARG A 172 -3.32 4.43 4.41
C ARG A 172 -2.05 4.62 3.59
N ALA A 173 -2.10 4.34 2.29
CA ALA A 173 -1.07 4.73 1.34
C ALA A 173 -1.73 5.25 0.05
N LEU A 174 -1.11 6.24 -0.58
CA LEU A 174 -1.59 6.79 -1.85
C LEU A 174 -0.39 7.09 -2.76
N GLY A 175 -0.42 6.51 -3.96
CA GLY A 175 0.50 6.80 -5.06
C GLY A 175 -0.07 7.92 -5.93
N PHE A 176 0.75 8.94 -6.23
CA PHE A 176 0.23 10.14 -6.91
C PHE A 176 -0.20 9.82 -8.32
N THR A 177 0.60 9.04 -9.03
CA THR A 177 0.34 8.64 -10.41
C THR A 177 0.24 7.13 -10.51
N TRP A 178 -0.40 6.65 -11.59
CA TRP A 178 0.05 5.39 -12.20
C TRP A 178 1.19 5.76 -13.16
N ASN A 179 1.31 5.15 -14.34
CA ASN A 179 2.39 5.50 -15.25
C ASN A 179 2.32 6.93 -15.81
N TYR A 180 1.18 7.62 -15.77
CA TYR A 180 1.00 8.88 -16.48
C TYR A 180 0.83 10.06 -15.54
N SER A 181 1.28 11.21 -16.01
CA SER A 181 1.22 12.47 -15.28
C SER A 181 -0.21 12.94 -15.02
N ASN A 182 -0.41 13.60 -13.89
CA ASN A 182 -1.70 14.18 -13.51
C ASN A 182 -1.50 15.51 -12.76
N SER A 183 -2.57 16.02 -12.17
CA SER A 183 -2.58 17.31 -11.48
C SER A 183 -1.60 17.42 -10.31
N LEU A 184 -1.12 16.29 -9.76
CA LEU A 184 -0.20 16.26 -8.62
C LEU A 184 1.27 16.22 -9.06
N GLY A 185 1.57 15.63 -10.21
CA GLY A 185 2.94 15.47 -10.66
C GLY A 185 3.08 14.53 -11.84
N GLU A 186 4.33 14.29 -12.21
CA GLU A 186 4.65 13.49 -13.38
C GLU A 186 4.88 12.01 -13.05
N GLY A 187 4.30 11.14 -13.89
CA GLY A 187 4.50 9.69 -13.83
C GLY A 187 5.72 9.23 -14.64
N ALA A 188 6.01 7.94 -14.55
CA ALA A 188 7.13 7.30 -15.24
C ALA A 188 7.07 7.47 -16.77
N ASN A 189 5.87 7.63 -17.33
CA ASN A 189 5.61 7.96 -18.73
C ASN A 189 5.08 9.40 -18.83
N ARG A 190 5.45 10.07 -19.93
CA ARG A 190 5.18 11.49 -20.17
C ARG A 190 3.69 11.82 -20.28
N VAL A 191 2.96 11.05 -21.08
CA VAL A 191 1.53 11.26 -21.30
C VAL A 191 0.81 9.94 -21.48
N TYR A 192 -0.48 9.96 -21.19
CA TYR A 192 -1.36 8.84 -21.48
C TYR A 192 -1.41 8.52 -22.97
N GLY A 193 -1.32 7.24 -23.31
CA GLY A 193 -1.33 6.78 -24.70
C GLY A 193 -0.02 6.99 -25.46
N ASP A 194 1.06 7.38 -24.77
CA ASP A 194 2.39 7.43 -25.37
C ASP A 194 2.87 6.01 -25.75
N ALA A 195 2.83 5.71 -27.05
CA ALA A 195 3.24 4.42 -27.60
C ALA A 195 4.72 4.13 -27.38
N ASP A 196 5.55 5.18 -27.34
CA ASP A 196 6.99 5.08 -27.14
C ASP A 196 7.37 5.06 -25.66
N ARG A 197 6.37 5.20 -24.77
CA ARG A 197 6.53 5.21 -23.30
C ARG A 197 7.64 6.17 -22.85
N THR A 198 7.72 7.34 -23.46
CA THR A 198 8.77 8.33 -23.19
C THR A 198 8.71 8.81 -21.74
N ALA A 199 9.86 8.97 -21.10
CA ALA A 199 9.90 9.42 -19.70
C ALA A 199 9.51 10.89 -19.55
N SER A 200 8.71 11.22 -18.54
CA SER A 200 8.43 12.62 -18.22
C SER A 200 9.67 13.32 -17.65
N GLN A 201 9.80 14.62 -17.92
CA GLN A 201 10.87 15.49 -17.41
C GLN A 201 10.35 16.55 -16.42
N GLY A 202 9.04 16.64 -16.19
CA GLY A 202 8.51 17.49 -15.11
C GLY A 202 8.64 16.80 -13.75
N GLY A 203 8.20 17.48 -12.69
CA GLY A 203 8.31 16.99 -11.32
C GLY A 203 6.99 17.12 -10.55
N LEU A 204 7.10 17.34 -9.26
CA LEU A 204 5.93 17.55 -8.41
C LEU A 204 5.31 18.93 -8.65
N THR A 205 3.99 19.01 -8.78
CA THR A 205 3.28 20.30 -8.93
C THR A 205 3.10 20.99 -7.57
N GLU A 206 2.69 22.27 -7.58
CA GLU A 206 2.31 22.97 -6.34
C GLU A 206 1.15 22.26 -5.61
N LEU A 207 0.17 21.74 -6.37
CA LEU A 207 -0.92 20.94 -5.80
C LEU A 207 -0.39 19.63 -5.20
N GLY A 208 0.51 18.95 -5.90
CA GLY A 208 1.16 17.74 -5.40
C GLY A 208 1.95 17.98 -4.11
N GLU A 209 2.65 19.12 -4.01
CA GLU A 209 3.33 19.51 -2.76
C GLU A 209 2.32 19.72 -1.62
N LYS A 210 1.20 20.42 -1.88
CA LYS A 210 0.13 20.60 -0.88
C LYS A 210 -0.42 19.25 -0.42
N VAL A 211 -0.71 18.34 -1.35
CA VAL A 211 -1.22 16.99 -1.06
C VAL A 211 -0.20 16.17 -0.26
N ALA A 212 1.08 16.15 -0.66
CA ALA A 212 2.15 15.47 0.07
C ALA A 212 2.25 15.94 1.53
N ARG A 213 2.18 17.26 1.75
CA ARG A 213 2.20 17.84 3.09
C ARG A 213 0.96 17.45 3.90
N GLU A 214 -0.21 17.40 3.27
CA GLU A 214 -1.44 16.98 3.93
C GLU A 214 -1.42 15.49 4.29
N MET A 215 -0.88 14.62 3.43
CA MET A 215 -0.67 13.21 3.73
C MET A 215 0.25 13.01 4.93
N ASN A 216 1.34 13.78 5.04
CA ASN A 216 2.17 13.75 6.25
C ASN A 216 1.40 14.16 7.51
N LYS A 217 0.52 15.17 7.44
CA LYS A 217 -0.33 15.55 8.58
C LYS A 217 -1.29 14.43 8.97
N LEU A 218 -1.91 13.77 7.99
CA LEU A 218 -2.85 12.66 8.20
C LEU A 218 -2.16 11.40 8.72
N GLY A 219 -0.86 11.21 8.46
CA GLY A 219 -0.20 9.93 8.66
C GLY A 219 -0.55 8.92 7.57
N MET A 220 -0.70 9.41 6.33
CA MET A 220 -0.85 8.60 5.13
C MET A 220 0.52 8.44 4.46
N ILE A 221 0.86 7.21 4.06
CA ILE A 221 2.11 6.89 3.37
C ILE A 221 2.05 7.50 1.96
N ILE A 222 3.10 8.24 1.59
CA ILE A 222 3.31 8.65 0.20
C ILE A 222 3.97 7.49 -0.53
N ASP A 223 3.28 6.93 -1.51
CA ASP A 223 3.82 5.92 -2.41
C ASP A 223 4.49 6.58 -3.61
N VAL A 224 5.75 6.21 -3.86
CA VAL A 224 6.57 6.74 -4.96
C VAL A 224 6.78 5.75 -6.11
N SER A 225 6.14 4.58 -6.04
CA SER A 225 6.00 3.74 -7.22
C SER A 225 5.25 4.50 -8.32
N HIS A 226 5.60 4.20 -9.57
CA HIS A 226 5.13 4.85 -10.80
C HIS A 226 5.54 6.30 -11.07
N LEU A 227 6.19 6.99 -10.14
CA LEU A 227 6.62 8.37 -10.36
C LEU A 227 7.73 8.49 -11.41
N SER A 228 7.81 9.64 -12.07
CA SER A 228 9.04 10.05 -12.76
C SER A 228 10.17 10.21 -11.75
N GLU A 229 11.43 10.14 -12.21
CA GLU A 229 12.59 10.35 -11.34
C GLU A 229 12.57 11.75 -10.69
N ASN A 230 12.19 12.79 -11.44
CA ASN A 230 12.11 14.15 -10.92
C ASN A 230 11.04 14.28 -9.83
N THR A 231 9.84 13.71 -10.04
CA THR A 231 8.77 13.72 -9.03
C THR A 231 9.19 12.96 -7.76
N PHE A 232 9.90 11.82 -7.90
CA PHE A 232 10.48 11.11 -6.76
C PHE A 232 11.40 12.02 -5.93
N TRP A 233 12.32 12.73 -6.58
CA TRP A 233 13.26 13.60 -5.88
C TRP A 233 12.58 14.79 -5.22
N ASP A 234 11.51 15.32 -5.81
CA ASP A 234 10.72 16.38 -5.21
C ASP A 234 9.92 15.89 -4.00
N VAL A 235 9.36 14.67 -4.05
CA VAL A 235 8.72 14.03 -2.90
C VAL A 235 9.72 13.84 -1.75
N ILE A 236 10.95 13.40 -2.04
CA ILE A 236 12.02 13.28 -1.02
C ILE A 236 12.29 14.63 -0.33
N LYS A 237 12.27 15.75 -1.06
CA LYS A 237 12.48 17.09 -0.47
C LYS A 237 11.29 17.55 0.37
N VAL A 238 10.07 17.20 -0.04
CA VAL A 238 8.83 17.71 0.57
C VAL A 238 8.41 16.89 1.79
N SER A 239 8.55 15.56 1.72
CA SER A 239 8.04 14.65 2.74
C SER A 239 8.83 14.74 4.04
N LYS A 240 8.11 14.87 5.15
CA LYS A 240 8.64 14.86 6.53
C LYS A 240 8.47 13.52 7.23
N ALA A 241 7.77 12.57 6.62
CA ALA A 241 7.58 11.22 7.10
C ALA A 241 8.23 10.21 6.13
N PRO A 242 8.51 8.98 6.59
CA PRO A 242 8.98 7.90 5.72
C PRO A 242 8.07 7.69 4.50
N ILE A 243 8.66 7.55 3.32
CA ILE A 243 7.96 7.23 2.06
C ILE A 243 8.08 5.74 1.74
N MET A 244 7.21 5.22 0.88
CA MET A 244 7.29 3.85 0.39
C MET A 244 7.35 3.81 -1.13
N ALA A 245 8.09 2.87 -1.71
CA ALA A 245 7.80 2.41 -3.06
C ALA A 245 7.08 1.07 -2.91
N THR A 246 5.77 1.03 -3.13
CA THR A 246 4.97 -0.16 -2.78
C THR A 246 5.27 -1.37 -3.68
N HIS A 247 5.70 -1.15 -4.92
CA HIS A 247 6.08 -2.19 -5.90
C HIS A 247 7.02 -1.61 -6.96
N SER A 248 8.33 -1.86 -6.84
CA SER A 248 9.36 -1.40 -7.79
C SER A 248 10.59 -2.32 -7.79
N GLY A 249 11.38 -2.32 -8.86
CA GLY A 249 12.63 -3.09 -8.96
C GLY A 249 13.88 -2.22 -8.88
N ALA A 250 15.05 -2.85 -9.07
CA ALA A 250 16.36 -2.21 -9.08
C ALA A 250 16.82 -1.91 -10.52
N TYR A 251 17.04 -0.62 -10.82
CA TYR A 251 17.38 -0.18 -12.16
C TYR A 251 18.74 -0.73 -12.64
N SER A 252 19.69 -0.91 -11.71
CA SER A 252 21.03 -1.44 -11.99
C SER A 252 21.03 -2.89 -12.52
N LEU A 253 19.98 -3.67 -12.22
CA LEU A 253 19.82 -5.03 -12.76
C LEU A 253 18.97 -5.05 -14.03
N ARG A 254 17.92 -4.22 -14.05
CA ARG A 254 17.04 -4.03 -15.20
C ARG A 254 16.78 -2.54 -15.38
N ASN A 255 17.45 -1.95 -16.38
CA ASN A 255 17.23 -0.57 -16.78
C ASN A 255 15.85 -0.47 -17.41
N HIS A 256 14.88 -0.09 -16.58
CA HIS A 256 13.49 0.11 -16.92
C HIS A 256 12.99 1.30 -16.09
N GLN A 257 12.21 2.20 -16.68
CA GLN A 257 11.79 3.45 -16.01
C GLN A 257 10.91 3.24 -14.77
N ARG A 258 10.39 2.03 -14.56
CA ARG A 258 9.66 1.65 -13.35
C ARG A 258 10.55 1.19 -12.19
N ASN A 259 11.84 0.99 -12.44
CA ASN A 259 12.79 0.60 -11.42
C ASN A 259 13.52 1.80 -10.85
N LEU A 260 13.85 1.73 -9.56
CA LEU A 260 14.56 2.79 -8.86
C LEU A 260 16.08 2.70 -9.11
N THR A 261 16.71 3.84 -9.34
CA THR A 261 18.17 3.94 -9.37
C THR A 261 18.76 3.73 -7.98
N ASP A 262 20.04 3.35 -7.90
CA ASP A 262 20.72 3.17 -6.61
C ASP A 262 20.71 4.45 -5.76
N ASP A 263 20.71 5.62 -6.38
CA ASP A 263 20.65 6.89 -5.66
C ASP A 263 19.26 7.19 -5.13
N GLN A 264 18.20 6.85 -5.87
CA GLN A 264 16.83 6.88 -5.36
C GLN A 264 16.66 5.92 -4.18
N LEU A 265 17.16 4.68 -4.30
CA LEU A 265 17.13 3.71 -3.20
C LEU A 265 17.81 4.26 -1.95
N LYS A 266 19.04 4.79 -2.07
CA LYS A 266 19.76 5.38 -0.91
C LYS A 266 19.01 6.57 -0.31
N ALA A 267 18.34 7.38 -1.13
CA ALA A 267 17.56 8.53 -0.65
C ALA A 267 16.32 8.08 0.12
N LEU A 268 15.59 7.09 -0.41
CA LEU A 268 14.47 6.44 0.26
C LEU A 268 14.90 5.87 1.62
N ALA A 269 16.03 5.18 1.68
CA ALA A 269 16.56 4.63 2.92
C ALA A 269 16.93 5.73 3.94
N ARG A 270 17.60 6.81 3.50
CA ARG A 270 17.91 7.96 4.37
C ARG A 270 16.66 8.66 4.90
N ASN A 271 15.57 8.65 4.15
CA ASN A 271 14.26 9.16 4.59
C ASN A 271 13.56 8.22 5.61
N GLY A 272 14.07 7.00 5.81
CA GLY A 272 13.45 5.96 6.65
C GLY A 272 12.47 5.06 5.89
N GLY A 273 12.38 5.23 4.57
CA GLY A 273 11.42 4.57 3.70
C GLY A 273 11.68 3.08 3.47
N VAL A 274 10.78 2.42 2.75
CA VAL A 274 10.88 1.00 2.39
C VAL A 274 10.52 0.81 0.90
N VAL A 275 11.18 -0.13 0.22
CA VAL A 275 10.83 -0.54 -1.14
C VAL A 275 10.30 -1.98 -1.13
N GLY A 276 9.08 -2.16 -1.63
CA GLY A 276 8.51 -3.45 -1.99
C GLY A 276 9.06 -3.89 -3.34
N ILE A 277 9.76 -5.03 -3.38
CA ILE A 277 10.25 -5.58 -4.65
C ILE A 277 9.09 -6.25 -5.39
N VAL A 278 8.99 -5.95 -6.68
CA VAL A 278 7.88 -6.34 -7.56
C VAL A 278 8.14 -7.60 -8.37
N PHE A 279 7.10 -8.43 -8.57
CA PHE A 279 7.21 -9.66 -9.35
C PHE A 279 7.18 -9.45 -10.86
N TYR A 280 6.71 -8.30 -11.35
CA TYR A 280 6.48 -8.02 -12.77
C TYR A 280 7.70 -8.37 -13.66
N PRO A 281 7.62 -9.39 -14.53
CA PRO A 281 8.78 -9.95 -15.20
C PRO A 281 9.64 -8.98 -16.02
N ASP A 282 9.03 -8.05 -16.74
CA ASP A 282 9.76 -7.06 -17.56
C ASP A 282 10.59 -6.09 -16.70
N PHE A 283 10.29 -6.00 -15.40
CA PHE A 283 11.02 -5.18 -14.44
C PHE A 283 12.16 -5.95 -13.77
N LEU A 284 12.21 -7.28 -13.91
CA LEU A 284 13.24 -8.12 -13.31
C LEU A 284 14.37 -8.45 -14.28
N THR A 285 14.03 -8.81 -15.52
CA THR A 285 15.02 -9.32 -16.49
C THR A 285 14.73 -8.86 -17.91
N TYR A 286 15.74 -8.90 -18.78
CA TYR A 286 15.57 -8.67 -20.21
C TYR A 286 14.98 -9.89 -20.93
N GLY A 287 14.21 -9.62 -22.00
CA GLY A 287 13.75 -10.64 -22.94
C GLY A 287 12.34 -11.16 -22.69
N TYR A 288 11.61 -10.66 -21.70
CA TYR A 288 10.19 -10.93 -21.55
C TYR A 288 9.41 -10.34 -22.75
N PRO A 289 8.39 -11.03 -23.32
CA PRO A 289 7.82 -12.31 -22.89
C PRO A 289 8.53 -13.56 -23.43
N ASP A 290 9.50 -13.44 -24.34
CA ASP A 290 10.17 -14.58 -24.98
C ASP A 290 11.07 -15.39 -24.04
N LYS A 291 11.56 -14.75 -22.97
CA LYS A 291 12.38 -15.34 -21.92
C LYS A 291 11.69 -15.21 -20.56
N LEU A 292 11.30 -16.35 -20.02
CA LEU A 292 10.74 -16.45 -18.68
C LEU A 292 11.77 -16.15 -17.60
N ASN A 293 11.30 -15.62 -16.48
CA ASN A 293 12.06 -15.48 -15.25
C ASN A 293 11.38 -16.19 -14.10
N TYR A 294 12.06 -16.24 -12.96
CA TYR A 294 11.77 -17.11 -11.84
C TYR A 294 11.98 -16.36 -10.52
N ILE A 295 11.55 -16.94 -9.40
CA ILE A 295 11.73 -16.37 -8.06
C ILE A 295 13.20 -16.02 -7.79
N LYS A 296 14.17 -16.78 -8.31
CA LYS A 296 15.58 -16.43 -8.15
C LYS A 296 15.90 -15.05 -8.75
N ASP A 297 15.31 -14.67 -9.88
CA ASP A 297 15.57 -13.40 -10.54
C ASP A 297 14.91 -12.24 -9.74
N TYR A 298 13.77 -12.53 -9.12
CA TYR A 298 13.16 -11.65 -8.12
C TYR A 298 14.05 -11.45 -6.89
N VAL A 299 14.62 -12.53 -6.33
CA VAL A 299 15.51 -12.43 -5.17
C VAL A 299 16.87 -11.82 -5.53
N ASP A 300 17.30 -11.85 -6.81
CA ASP A 300 18.47 -11.07 -7.26
C ASP A 300 18.25 -9.56 -7.07
N HIS A 301 17.03 -9.07 -7.31
CA HIS A 301 16.66 -7.69 -7.00
C HIS A 301 16.70 -7.41 -5.50
N ILE A 302 16.19 -8.33 -4.66
CA ILE A 302 16.30 -8.20 -3.21
C ILE A 302 17.78 -8.11 -2.79
N ASP A 303 18.64 -9.02 -3.26
CA ASP A 303 20.07 -9.03 -2.92
C ASP A 303 20.76 -7.71 -3.26
N HIS A 304 20.49 -7.17 -4.45
CA HIS A 304 21.06 -5.90 -4.88
C HIS A 304 20.59 -4.75 -3.99
N VAL A 305 19.30 -4.69 -3.67
CA VAL A 305 18.74 -3.63 -2.82
C VAL A 305 19.26 -3.76 -1.38
N VAL A 306 19.27 -4.96 -0.79
CA VAL A 306 19.85 -5.21 0.54
C VAL A 306 21.32 -4.79 0.59
N LYS A 307 22.11 -5.10 -0.44
CA LYS A 307 23.50 -4.65 -0.56
C LYS A 307 23.64 -3.13 -0.65
N THR A 308 22.68 -2.46 -1.29
CA THR A 308 22.73 -1.01 -1.55
C THR A 308 22.26 -0.18 -0.35
N ILE A 309 21.20 -0.61 0.33
CA ILE A 309 20.52 0.18 1.36
C ILE A 309 20.30 -0.54 2.70
N GLY A 310 20.68 -1.81 2.80
CA GLY A 310 20.50 -2.62 4.00
C GLY A 310 19.10 -3.25 4.11
N ILE A 311 19.02 -4.32 4.90
CA ILE A 311 17.81 -5.14 5.05
C ILE A 311 16.63 -4.40 5.65
N ASP A 312 16.85 -3.34 6.42
CA ASP A 312 15.79 -2.61 7.11
C ASP A 312 14.87 -1.82 6.16
N HIS A 313 15.19 -1.75 4.87
CA HIS A 313 14.47 -0.94 3.88
C HIS A 313 13.86 -1.75 2.73
N VAL A 314 13.79 -3.08 2.87
CA VAL A 314 13.29 -3.99 1.82
C VAL A 314 12.02 -4.69 2.29
N ALA A 315 11.03 -4.82 1.39
CA ALA A 315 9.75 -5.48 1.62
C ALA A 315 9.29 -6.28 0.40
N LEU A 316 8.16 -6.98 0.55
CA LEU A 316 7.41 -7.61 -0.54
C LEU A 316 6.39 -6.63 -1.12
N GLY A 317 6.32 -6.53 -2.45
CA GLY A 317 5.33 -5.72 -3.17
C GLY A 317 4.91 -6.40 -4.47
N SER A 318 4.04 -7.39 -4.37
CA SER A 318 3.84 -8.45 -5.36
C SER A 318 3.37 -7.96 -6.73
N ASP A 319 2.43 -7.00 -6.77
CA ASP A 319 1.66 -6.66 -7.97
C ASP A 319 0.72 -7.80 -8.41
N PHE A 320 0.24 -8.61 -7.43
CA PHE A 320 -0.76 -9.65 -7.68
C PHE A 320 -2.02 -9.06 -8.32
N ASP A 321 -2.61 -9.79 -9.28
CA ASP A 321 -3.69 -9.36 -10.17
C ASP A 321 -3.45 -8.12 -11.06
N GLY A 322 -2.30 -7.43 -10.89
CA GLY A 322 -1.88 -6.25 -11.67
C GLY A 322 -1.08 -6.59 -12.92
N GLY A 323 -0.39 -7.73 -12.91
CA GLY A 323 0.41 -8.17 -14.05
C GLY A 323 0.78 -9.67 -14.04
N PRO A 324 1.52 -10.12 -15.06
CA PRO A 324 2.14 -11.45 -15.08
C PRO A 324 3.13 -11.63 -13.93
N LEU A 325 3.34 -12.88 -13.53
CA LEU A 325 4.26 -13.28 -12.47
C LEU A 325 5.47 -14.06 -13.04
N PRO A 326 6.54 -14.26 -12.25
CA PRO A 326 7.58 -15.22 -12.56
C PRO A 326 7.01 -16.63 -12.78
N ALA A 327 7.62 -17.41 -13.67
CA ALA A 327 7.05 -18.65 -14.16
C ALA A 327 6.89 -19.76 -13.11
N ASP A 328 7.59 -19.67 -11.98
CA ASP A 328 7.56 -20.62 -10.87
C ASP A 328 6.75 -20.14 -9.66
N ILE A 329 5.97 -19.07 -9.78
CA ILE A 329 4.98 -18.62 -8.79
C ILE A 329 3.63 -18.34 -9.45
N GLN A 330 2.57 -18.96 -8.94
CA GLN A 330 1.24 -18.88 -9.55
C GLN A 330 0.35 -17.81 -8.93
N ASP A 331 0.41 -17.67 -7.61
CA ASP A 331 -0.49 -16.82 -6.83
C ASP A 331 0.03 -16.63 -5.39
N SER A 332 -0.78 -15.96 -4.56
CA SER A 332 -0.43 -15.66 -3.16
C SER A 332 -0.22 -16.90 -2.27
N SER A 333 -0.73 -18.08 -2.63
CA SER A 333 -0.51 -19.32 -1.87
C SER A 333 0.94 -19.80 -1.89
N GLU A 334 1.76 -19.28 -2.80
CA GLU A 334 3.13 -19.73 -3.05
C GLU A 334 4.21 -18.74 -2.57
N LEU A 335 3.86 -17.71 -1.80
CA LEU A 335 4.82 -16.74 -1.25
C LEU A 335 5.93 -17.36 -0.39
N TYR A 336 5.68 -18.53 0.20
CA TYR A 336 6.70 -19.28 0.95
C TYR A 336 7.93 -19.63 0.09
N LYS A 337 7.79 -19.71 -1.24
CA LYS A 337 8.91 -19.97 -2.15
C LYS A 337 9.95 -18.85 -2.15
N VAL A 338 9.53 -17.60 -1.93
CA VAL A 338 10.45 -16.47 -1.71
C VAL A 338 11.28 -16.70 -0.45
N THR A 339 10.63 -17.18 0.63
CA THR A 339 11.34 -17.48 1.88
C THR A 339 12.32 -18.64 1.71
N GLN A 340 11.96 -19.68 0.95
CA GLN A 340 12.86 -20.78 0.63
C GLN A 340 14.11 -20.28 -0.12
N GLU A 341 13.93 -19.40 -1.11
CA GLU A 341 15.04 -18.83 -1.86
C GLU A 341 15.93 -17.94 -0.98
N LEU A 342 15.37 -17.13 -0.08
CA LEU A 342 16.13 -16.33 0.88
C LEU A 342 16.95 -17.20 1.85
N VAL A 343 16.35 -18.27 2.38
CA VAL A 343 17.07 -19.24 3.22
C VAL A 343 18.21 -19.90 2.44
N ARG A 344 17.96 -20.30 1.18
CA ARG A 344 18.98 -20.89 0.31
C ARG A 344 20.16 -19.94 0.06
N ARG A 345 19.92 -18.64 0.01
CA ARG A 345 20.94 -17.59 -0.11
C ARG A 345 21.64 -17.22 1.19
N GLY A 346 21.23 -17.81 2.32
CA GLY A 346 21.89 -17.64 3.62
C GLY A 346 21.42 -16.42 4.41
N TYR A 347 20.26 -15.86 4.10
CA TYR A 347 19.66 -14.82 4.94
C TYR A 347 19.35 -15.36 6.33
N SER A 348 19.59 -14.54 7.36
CA SER A 348 19.24 -14.90 8.72
C SER A 348 17.72 -14.90 8.92
N SER A 349 17.21 -15.65 9.91
CA SER A 349 15.78 -15.62 10.25
C SER A 349 15.29 -14.20 10.59
N GLN A 350 16.14 -13.39 11.21
CA GLN A 350 15.81 -12.02 11.59
C GLN A 350 15.66 -11.12 10.36
N ASP A 351 16.54 -11.28 9.37
CA ASP A 351 16.49 -10.53 8.11
C ASP A 351 15.28 -10.90 7.28
N ILE A 352 14.95 -12.19 7.23
CA ILE A 352 13.75 -12.69 6.56
C ILE A 352 12.49 -12.13 7.24
N GLU A 353 12.38 -12.19 8.57
CA GLU A 353 11.23 -11.59 9.28
C GLU A 353 11.08 -10.09 9.03
N LYS A 354 12.21 -9.36 8.90
CA LYS A 354 12.21 -7.95 8.52
C LYS A 354 11.60 -7.72 7.15
N LEU A 355 12.11 -8.45 6.16
CA LEU A 355 11.67 -8.37 4.76
C LEU A 355 10.22 -8.82 4.60
N LEU A 356 9.82 -9.91 5.25
CA LEU A 356 8.47 -10.47 5.14
C LEU A 356 7.40 -9.53 5.69
N GLY A 357 7.71 -8.64 6.63
CA GLY A 357 6.70 -7.68 7.08
C GLY A 357 7.09 -6.68 8.14
N LYS A 358 8.10 -6.95 8.99
CA LYS A 358 8.42 -6.01 10.08
C LYS A 358 8.86 -4.63 9.54
N ASN A 359 9.49 -4.56 8.36
CA ASN A 359 9.86 -3.30 7.75
C ASN A 359 8.64 -2.48 7.32
N THR A 360 7.69 -3.07 6.60
CA THR A 360 6.46 -2.40 6.17
C THR A 360 5.63 -1.94 7.39
N LEU A 361 5.51 -2.79 8.40
CA LEU A 361 4.76 -2.45 9.62
C LEU A 361 5.46 -1.37 10.46
N ARG A 362 6.80 -1.35 10.50
CA ARG A 362 7.56 -0.25 11.10
C ARG A 362 7.26 1.06 10.39
N LEU A 363 7.35 1.08 9.06
CA LEU A 363 7.09 2.27 8.25
C LEU A 363 5.70 2.83 8.51
N LEU A 364 4.66 1.97 8.43
CA LEU A 364 3.27 2.40 8.71
C LEU A 364 3.15 3.02 10.10
N LYS A 365 3.76 2.39 11.12
CA LYS A 365 3.75 2.89 12.50
C LYS A 365 4.46 4.24 12.63
N GLU A 366 5.58 4.43 11.95
CA GLU A 366 6.36 5.68 11.98
C GLU A 366 5.63 6.82 11.29
N VAL A 367 5.02 6.55 10.13
CA VAL A 367 4.18 7.52 9.41
C VAL A 367 2.97 7.93 10.26
N GLN A 368 2.28 6.97 10.88
CA GLN A 368 1.15 7.26 11.79
C GLN A 368 1.58 8.01 13.05
N LYS A 369 2.78 7.75 13.57
CA LYS A 369 3.33 8.47 14.73
C LYS A 369 3.73 9.90 14.38
N ALA A 370 4.15 10.15 13.13
CA ALA A 370 4.52 11.48 12.64
C ALA A 370 3.31 12.37 12.33
N ALA A 371 2.10 11.79 12.26
CA ALA A 371 0.86 12.50 12.01
C ALA A 371 0.63 13.61 13.04
N SER A 372 0.15 14.76 12.57
CA SER A 372 -0.30 15.87 13.41
C SER A 372 -1.83 16.03 13.39
N HIS A 373 -2.52 15.28 12.52
CA HIS A 373 -3.97 15.17 12.53
C HIS A 373 -4.39 14.47 13.82
N PRO A 374 -5.37 15.00 14.58
CA PRO A 374 -5.84 14.36 15.79
C PRO A 374 -6.30 12.93 15.46
N ALA A 375 -5.82 11.94 16.21
CA ALA A 375 -6.45 10.63 16.16
C ALA A 375 -7.93 10.79 16.53
N GLU A 376 -8.83 10.09 15.80
CA GLU A 376 -10.26 10.08 16.11
C GLU A 376 -10.46 9.92 17.62
N ALA A 377 -11.14 10.88 18.21
CA ALA A 377 -11.35 10.91 19.64
C ALA A 377 -12.36 9.82 20.01
N LYS A 378 -11.89 8.59 20.24
CA LYS A 378 -12.73 7.52 20.80
C LYS A 378 -13.41 8.02 22.08
N GLY A 379 -14.73 8.20 22.03
CA GLY A 379 -15.54 8.69 23.16
C GLY A 379 -15.93 10.17 23.09
N THR A 380 -16.00 10.78 21.90
CA THR A 380 -16.90 11.93 21.69
C THR A 380 -18.32 11.52 22.04
N SER A 381 -19.05 12.34 22.80
CA SER A 381 -20.49 12.12 22.97
C SER A 381 -21.29 12.63 21.78
N LEU A 382 -20.63 13.08 20.71
CA LEU A 382 -21.26 13.42 19.44
C LEU A 382 -21.16 12.20 18.53
N THR A 383 -22.29 11.73 18.03
CA THR A 383 -22.35 10.65 17.05
C THR A 383 -23.10 11.14 15.83
N ILE A 384 -22.53 10.90 14.66
CA ILE A 384 -23.19 11.12 13.37
C ILE A 384 -23.59 9.76 12.82
N THR A 385 -24.77 9.65 12.21
CA THR A 385 -25.23 8.38 11.62
C THR A 385 -25.86 8.68 10.28
N PRO A 386 -25.08 8.54 9.18
CA PRO A 386 -25.62 8.65 7.83
C PRO A 386 -26.79 7.70 7.61
N SER A 387 -27.83 8.16 6.91
CA SER A 387 -28.96 7.31 6.54
C SER A 387 -28.58 6.27 5.48
N LEU A 388 -27.50 6.53 4.74
CA LEU A 388 -26.95 5.65 3.71
C LEU A 388 -25.99 4.62 4.32
N LYS A 389 -26.09 3.38 3.86
CA LYS A 389 -25.08 2.35 4.08
C LYS A 389 -23.92 2.52 3.09
N MET A 390 -22.78 1.91 3.42
CA MET A 390 -21.64 1.87 2.50
C MET A 390 -22.03 1.15 1.21
N GLY A 391 -21.83 1.82 0.07
CA GLY A 391 -22.16 1.27 -1.24
C GLY A 391 -23.65 1.25 -1.59
N GLU A 392 -24.50 1.94 -0.82
CA GLU A 392 -25.94 1.93 -1.07
C GLU A 392 -26.30 2.59 -2.40
N THR A 393 -27.21 1.96 -3.13
CA THR A 393 -27.77 2.51 -4.37
C THR A 393 -28.81 3.58 -4.06
N VAL A 394 -28.61 4.79 -4.57
CA VAL A 394 -29.55 5.91 -4.46
C VAL A 394 -30.26 6.19 -5.79
N PRO A 395 -31.55 6.57 -5.76
CA PRO A 395 -32.28 6.93 -6.97
C PRO A 395 -31.95 8.36 -7.41
N GLY A 396 -31.70 8.53 -8.71
CA GLY A 396 -31.51 9.84 -9.35
C GLY A 396 -30.16 10.49 -9.06
N ASN A 397 -29.77 11.43 -9.92
CA ASN A 397 -28.45 12.09 -9.88
C ASN A 397 -28.40 13.38 -9.03
N THR A 398 -29.48 13.66 -8.30
CA THR A 398 -29.58 14.75 -7.32
C THR A 398 -30.16 14.24 -6.00
N PRO A 399 -29.49 13.28 -5.32
CA PRO A 399 -30.04 12.68 -4.12
C PRO A 399 -30.11 13.67 -2.95
N LEU A 400 -31.07 13.43 -2.04
CA LEU A 400 -31.09 14.06 -0.73
C LEU A 400 -30.23 13.23 0.22
N LEU A 401 -29.09 13.77 0.64
CA LEU A 401 -28.16 13.13 1.55
C LEU A 401 -28.51 13.53 2.99
N THR A 402 -28.63 12.56 3.89
CA THR A 402 -29.04 12.83 5.29
C THR A 402 -28.24 12.03 6.30
N ALA A 403 -28.11 12.58 7.51
CA ALA A 403 -27.60 11.88 8.68
C ALA A 403 -28.35 12.32 9.94
N LYS A 404 -28.40 11.44 10.94
CA LYS A 404 -28.81 11.79 12.31
C LYS A 404 -27.62 12.24 13.13
N ILE A 405 -27.86 13.15 14.06
CA ILE A 405 -26.86 13.63 15.01
C ILE A 405 -27.39 13.35 16.42
N ASP A 406 -26.60 12.63 17.21
CA ASP A 406 -26.83 12.46 18.64
C ASP A 406 -25.73 13.22 19.40
N SER A 407 -26.14 14.16 20.25
CA SER A 407 -25.24 14.87 21.16
C SER A 407 -25.54 14.45 22.59
N GLY A 408 -24.79 13.47 23.07
CA GLY A 408 -24.88 12.96 24.42
C GLY A 408 -24.69 14.05 25.49
N LYS A 409 -25.20 13.79 26.70
CA LYS A 409 -25.19 14.75 27.81
C LYS A 409 -23.79 15.34 28.04
N GLY A 410 -23.66 16.65 27.86
CA GLY A 410 -22.44 17.39 28.20
C GLY A 410 -21.54 17.80 27.01
N ALA A 411 -21.86 17.42 25.78
CA ALA A 411 -21.17 17.99 24.60
C ALA A 411 -22.19 18.56 23.59
N PRO A 412 -22.70 19.77 23.84
CA PRO A 412 -23.64 20.39 22.92
C PRO A 412 -22.99 20.56 21.53
N LEU A 413 -23.76 20.26 20.49
CA LEU A 413 -23.38 20.51 19.11
C LEU A 413 -23.12 22.01 18.89
N ASP A 414 -22.06 22.33 18.16
CA ASP A 414 -21.91 23.62 17.51
C ASP A 414 -22.54 23.55 16.11
N GLU A 415 -23.79 24.01 15.98
CA GLU A 415 -24.53 23.94 14.71
C GLU A 415 -23.80 24.69 13.57
N GLY A 416 -23.01 25.72 13.90
CA GLY A 416 -22.23 26.47 12.92
C GLY A 416 -21.07 25.68 12.32
N SER A 417 -20.68 24.57 12.95
CA SER A 417 -19.60 23.69 12.49
C SER A 417 -20.05 22.61 11.52
N LEU A 418 -21.36 22.46 11.29
CA LEU A 418 -21.90 21.40 10.44
C LEU A 418 -21.51 21.60 8.97
N LYS A 419 -20.95 20.55 8.38
CA LYS A 419 -20.53 20.51 6.98
C LYS A 419 -20.93 19.19 6.33
N VAL A 420 -21.16 19.24 5.03
CA VAL A 420 -21.30 18.06 4.18
C VAL A 420 -20.30 18.17 3.06
N PHE A 421 -19.48 17.15 2.84
CA PHE A 421 -18.58 17.07 1.70
C PHE A 421 -19.13 16.08 0.69
N VAL A 422 -19.20 16.46 -0.58
CA VAL A 422 -19.52 15.54 -1.69
C VAL A 422 -18.35 15.57 -2.67
N ASP A 423 -17.71 14.42 -2.89
CA ASP A 423 -16.54 14.29 -3.78
C ASP A 423 -15.43 15.33 -3.52
N GLY A 424 -15.17 15.61 -2.24
CA GLY A 424 -14.18 16.56 -1.76
C GLY A 424 -14.64 18.02 -1.73
N ILE A 425 -15.87 18.32 -2.17
CA ILE A 425 -16.43 19.68 -2.20
C ILE A 425 -17.24 19.95 -0.94
N GLU A 426 -16.87 21.00 -0.21
CA GLU A 426 -17.59 21.43 1.00
C GLU A 426 -18.93 22.10 0.65
N HIS A 427 -19.96 21.72 1.37
CA HIS A 427 -21.30 22.29 1.31
C HIS A 427 -21.85 22.58 2.70
N LYS A 428 -22.68 23.63 2.78
CA LYS A 428 -23.43 23.95 3.99
C LYS A 428 -24.75 23.17 4.01
N PRO A 429 -24.98 22.30 5.02
CA PRO A 429 -26.22 21.54 5.12
C PRO A 429 -27.33 22.34 5.82
N VAL A 430 -28.52 21.75 5.85
CA VAL A 430 -29.66 22.17 6.67
C VAL A 430 -29.72 21.29 7.91
N PHE A 431 -29.79 21.90 9.09
CA PHE A 431 -29.98 21.20 10.36
C PHE A 431 -31.41 21.39 10.87
N ASP A 432 -32.09 20.29 11.19
CA ASP A 432 -33.38 20.30 11.87
C ASP A 432 -33.19 19.89 13.33
N ALA A 433 -33.25 20.86 14.23
CA ALA A 433 -33.10 20.65 15.67
C ALA A 433 -34.21 19.76 16.27
N LYS A 434 -35.41 19.71 15.67
CA LYS A 434 -36.52 18.89 16.20
C LYS A 434 -36.28 17.41 15.97
N THR A 435 -35.72 17.06 14.82
CA THR A 435 -35.41 15.67 14.44
C THR A 435 -33.94 15.32 14.69
N SER A 436 -33.13 16.29 15.09
CA SER A 436 -31.68 16.20 15.22
C SER A 436 -31.06 15.61 13.96
N SER A 437 -31.49 16.11 12.79
CA SER A 437 -31.06 15.61 11.50
C SER A 437 -30.34 16.69 10.69
N VAL A 438 -29.33 16.26 9.95
CA VAL A 438 -28.62 17.08 8.98
C VAL A 438 -28.97 16.57 7.59
N SER A 439 -29.25 17.49 6.66
CA SER A 439 -29.59 17.14 5.29
C SER A 439 -28.92 18.08 4.28
N PHE A 440 -28.58 17.53 3.12
CA PHE A 440 -28.05 18.27 1.99
C PHE A 440 -28.67 17.75 0.70
N GLN A 441 -29.39 18.63 0.00
CA GLN A 441 -29.93 18.35 -1.32
C GLN A 441 -28.84 18.65 -2.36
N VAL A 442 -28.38 17.61 -3.06
CA VAL A 442 -27.47 17.78 -4.18
C VAL A 442 -28.19 18.57 -5.28
N LYS A 443 -27.61 19.69 -5.71
CA LYS A 443 -28.22 20.62 -6.69
C LYS A 443 -27.72 20.40 -8.10
N GLU A 444 -26.42 20.16 -8.24
CA GLU A 444 -25.79 19.85 -9.52
C GLU A 444 -25.89 18.35 -9.77
N GLN A 445 -26.24 17.97 -11.00
CA GLN A 445 -26.36 16.56 -11.34
C GLN A 445 -24.99 15.89 -11.20
N LEU A 446 -24.92 14.90 -10.32
CA LEU A 446 -23.76 14.05 -10.18
C LEU A 446 -23.57 13.24 -11.46
N LYS A 447 -22.31 13.21 -11.92
CA LYS A 447 -21.89 12.52 -13.14
C LYS A 447 -21.13 11.27 -12.72
N GLU A 448 -21.35 10.16 -13.43
CA GLU A 448 -20.81 8.83 -13.13
C GLU A 448 -21.58 8.10 -12.00
N LYS A 449 -21.05 6.95 -11.57
CA LYS A 449 -21.78 5.93 -10.82
C LYS A 449 -21.54 5.97 -9.32
N PHE A 450 -20.30 6.16 -8.90
CA PHE A 450 -19.93 6.14 -7.48
C PHE A 450 -19.51 7.53 -7.02
N HIS A 451 -19.99 7.89 -5.84
CA HIS A 451 -19.73 9.16 -5.18
C HIS A 451 -19.52 8.94 -3.69
N VAL A 452 -18.89 9.92 -3.04
CA VAL A 452 -18.63 9.86 -1.61
C VAL A 452 -19.21 11.08 -0.90
N VAL A 453 -19.86 10.82 0.24
CA VAL A 453 -20.35 11.87 1.14
C VAL A 453 -19.71 11.75 2.51
N THR A 454 -19.32 12.88 3.09
CA THR A 454 -18.92 12.98 4.51
C THR A 454 -19.84 13.96 5.22
N PHE A 455 -20.38 13.54 6.35
CA PHE A 455 -21.06 14.43 7.28
C PHE A 455 -20.09 14.75 8.42
N GLU A 456 -19.85 16.04 8.67
CA GLU A 456 -18.95 16.51 9.70
C GLU A 456 -19.68 17.47 10.65
N GLY A 457 -19.35 17.38 11.94
CA GLY A 457 -19.82 18.32 12.94
C GLY A 457 -18.89 18.34 14.15
N ALA A 458 -18.92 19.44 14.90
CA ALA A 458 -18.14 19.60 16.11
C ALA A 458 -19.01 19.92 17.32
N THR A 459 -18.55 19.51 18.49
CA THR A 459 -19.08 19.98 19.77
C THR A 459 -18.60 21.41 20.04
N LYS A 460 -19.28 22.17 20.89
CA LYS A 460 -18.82 23.51 21.33
C LYS A 460 -17.45 23.52 22.01
N ALA A 461 -16.95 22.36 22.43
CA ALA A 461 -15.60 22.17 22.97
C ALA A 461 -14.53 21.97 21.86
N GLY A 462 -14.92 22.05 20.58
CA GLY A 462 -14.02 21.91 19.43
C GLY A 462 -13.68 20.45 19.06
N LYS A 463 -14.34 19.45 19.66
CA LYS A 463 -14.18 18.05 19.22
C LYS A 463 -15.00 17.80 17.96
N VAL A 464 -14.32 17.42 16.89
CA VAL A 464 -14.90 17.11 15.57
C VAL A 464 -15.23 15.62 15.48
N GLU A 465 -16.38 15.31 14.89
CA GLU A 465 -16.84 13.98 14.51
C GLU A 465 -17.18 13.99 13.02
N LYS A 466 -16.86 12.90 12.31
CA LYS A 466 -17.14 12.77 10.89
C LYS A 466 -17.53 11.34 10.53
N GLU A 467 -18.42 11.20 9.55
CA GLU A 467 -18.86 9.91 9.02
C GLU A 467 -18.93 9.95 7.50
N THR A 468 -18.19 9.05 6.86
CA THR A 468 -18.01 9.01 5.40
C THR A 468 -18.66 7.76 4.80
N ARG A 469 -19.41 7.92 3.70
CA ARG A 469 -20.08 6.82 2.97
C ARG A 469 -19.88 6.97 1.48
N ILE A 470 -19.58 5.85 0.83
CA ILE A 470 -19.71 5.70 -0.62
C ILE A 470 -21.16 5.38 -0.94
N PHE A 471 -21.69 5.94 -2.02
CA PHE A 471 -23.00 5.59 -2.56
C PHE A 471 -22.93 5.44 -4.09
N TYR A 472 -23.86 4.67 -4.63
CA TYR A 472 -23.96 4.36 -6.05
C TYR A 472 -25.22 5.01 -6.64
N ILE A 473 -25.11 5.69 -7.78
CA ILE A 473 -26.26 6.24 -8.49
C ILE A 473 -26.72 5.26 -9.56
N ASN A 474 -27.99 4.86 -9.50
CA ASN A 474 -28.61 4.12 -10.59
C ASN A 474 -29.15 5.11 -11.62
N GLN A 475 -28.44 5.26 -12.75
CA GLN A 475 -28.81 6.16 -13.85
C GLN A 475 -29.85 5.54 -14.79
#